data_AF-W1DQA2-F1
#
_entry.id   AF-W1DQA2-F1
#
_cell.length_a   1.000
_cell.length_b   1.000
_cell.length_c   1.000
_cell.angle_alpha   90.00
_cell.angle_beta   90.00
_cell.angle_gamma   90.00
#
_symmetry.space_group_name_H-M   'P 1'
#
loop_
_entity.id
_entity.type
_entity.pdbx_description
1 polymer ?
#
loop_
_entity_poly.entity_id
_entity_poly.type
_entity_poly.pdbx_seq_one_letter_code
_entity_poly.pdbx_strand_id
1 'polypeptide(L)'
;MWLVNEDGSHVRKVKAHAPGESCTHEFWVPDGSALIYVSYLKGQQGRTIYRFDPESGVNEALMTMPACSHLMSNFDGTLLVGDGSGTPVDVKDTGGYSIDNDPWLYVFNVAEKRYFRVARHDTSWATVANSRQVTHPHPSFTPDDSAILFSSDKDGKPAIYIAKLPAHPSMLSA
;
A
#
# COMPACT_ATOMS: atom_id res chain seq x y z
N MET A 1 -6.24 -14.31 -2.28
CA MET A 1 -6.35 -13.66 -3.60
C MET A 1 -6.82 -14.68 -4.64
N TRP A 2 -7.88 -14.35 -5.38
CA TRP A 2 -8.53 -15.25 -6.34
C TRP A 2 -8.88 -14.50 -7.62
N LEU A 3 -9.00 -15.23 -8.72
CA LEU A 3 -9.53 -14.76 -10.01
C LEU A 3 -10.63 -15.71 -10.47
N VAL A 4 -11.57 -15.17 -11.23
CA VAL A 4 -12.65 -15.90 -11.89
C VAL A 4 -12.96 -15.17 -13.19
N ASN A 5 -13.34 -15.91 -14.23
CA ASN A 5 -13.82 -15.30 -15.47
C ASN A 5 -15.20 -14.67 -15.25
N GLU A 6 -15.57 -13.71 -16.09
CA GLU A 6 -16.87 -13.01 -15.99
C GLU A 6 -18.07 -13.97 -16.09
N ASP A 7 -17.95 -15.05 -16.86
CA ASP A 7 -18.95 -16.10 -17.02
C ASP A 7 -19.03 -17.08 -15.82
N GLY A 8 -18.22 -16.87 -14.78
CA GLY A 8 -18.13 -17.73 -13.60
C GLY A 8 -17.21 -18.94 -13.75
N SER A 9 -16.59 -19.13 -14.92
CA SER A 9 -15.65 -20.22 -15.16
C SER A 9 -14.25 -19.91 -14.61
N HIS A 10 -13.39 -20.94 -14.58
CA HIS A 10 -11.95 -20.81 -14.31
C HIS A 10 -11.56 -20.10 -13.00
N VAL A 11 -12.26 -20.45 -11.91
CA VAL A 11 -11.89 -20.03 -10.55
C VAL A 11 -10.48 -20.54 -10.22
N ARG A 12 -9.56 -19.61 -9.96
CA ARG A 12 -8.14 -19.93 -9.69
C ARG A 12 -7.53 -18.99 -8.67
N LYS A 13 -6.50 -19.47 -7.99
CA LYS A 13 -5.71 -18.67 -7.05
C LYS A 13 -4.72 -17.82 -7.84
N VAL A 14 -4.54 -16.57 -7.43
CA VAL A 14 -3.43 -15.72 -7.91
C VAL A 14 -2.08 -16.31 -7.50
N LYS A 15 -2.01 -16.82 -6.26
CA LYS A 15 -0.80 -17.39 -5.67
C LYS A 15 -1.13 -18.57 -4.76
N ALA A 16 -0.32 -19.62 -4.84
CA ALA A 16 -0.23 -20.62 -3.77
C ALA A 16 0.65 -20.05 -2.66
N HIS A 17 0.10 -19.88 -1.46
CA HIS A 17 0.83 -19.30 -0.33
C HIS A 17 1.90 -20.27 0.16
N ALA A 18 3.09 -19.74 0.44
CA ALA A 18 4.10 -20.49 1.18
C ALA A 18 3.65 -20.72 2.65
N PRO A 19 4.16 -21.75 3.34
CA PRO A 19 3.87 -21.96 4.76
C PRO A 19 4.18 -20.71 5.59
N GLY A 20 3.19 -20.20 6.32
CA GLY A 20 3.34 -18.99 7.14
C GLY A 20 3.26 -17.66 6.38
N GLU A 21 2.99 -17.68 5.07
CA GLU A 21 2.79 -16.49 4.24
C GLU A 21 1.36 -15.94 4.35
N SER A 22 1.26 -14.63 4.52
CA SER A 22 0.02 -13.87 4.38
C SER A 22 0.16 -12.92 3.19
N CYS A 23 -0.86 -12.87 2.34
CA CYS A 23 -0.96 -11.94 1.22
C CYS A 23 -2.21 -11.07 1.42
N THR A 24 -2.08 -9.76 1.24
CA THR A 24 -3.11 -8.76 1.53
C THR A 24 -2.90 -7.51 0.65
N HIS A 25 -3.82 -6.56 0.77
CA HIS A 25 -3.78 -5.25 0.09
C HIS A 25 -3.72 -5.40 -1.44
N GLU A 26 -4.41 -6.41 -1.98
CA GLU A 26 -4.48 -6.61 -3.40
C GLU A 26 -5.29 -5.51 -4.10
N PHE A 27 -4.77 -5.01 -5.22
CA PHE A 27 -5.47 -4.09 -6.11
C PHE A 27 -5.01 -4.29 -7.56
N TRP A 28 -5.87 -3.94 -8.51
CA TRP A 28 -5.48 -3.89 -9.92
C TRP A 28 -4.77 -2.57 -10.22
N VAL A 29 -3.66 -2.63 -10.94
CA VAL A 29 -3.11 -1.45 -11.60
C VAL A 29 -4.21 -0.87 -12.51
N PRO A 30 -4.46 0.45 -12.51
CA PRO A 30 -5.59 1.04 -13.21
C PRO A 30 -5.68 0.72 -14.71
N ASP A 31 -4.55 0.52 -15.40
CA ASP A 31 -4.51 0.10 -16.80
C ASP A 31 -4.83 -1.40 -17.02
N GLY A 32 -4.99 -2.18 -15.95
CA GLY A 32 -5.26 -3.61 -15.97
C GLY A 32 -4.04 -4.50 -16.21
N SER A 33 -2.83 -3.92 -16.31
CA SER A 33 -1.61 -4.65 -16.68
C SER A 33 -1.13 -5.65 -15.62
N ALA A 34 -1.52 -5.47 -14.36
CA ALA A 34 -1.15 -6.35 -13.27
C ALA A 34 -2.06 -6.23 -12.05
N LEU A 35 -2.06 -7.26 -11.21
CA LEU A 35 -2.56 -7.19 -9.84
C LEU A 35 -1.36 -7.03 -8.90
N ILE A 36 -1.36 -5.97 -8.09
CA ILE A 36 -0.33 -5.73 -7.07
C ILE A 36 -0.87 -6.16 -5.72
N TYR A 37 -0.02 -6.72 -4.87
CA TYR A 37 -0.36 -7.09 -3.50
C TYR A 37 0.87 -7.04 -2.59
N VAL A 38 0.65 -7.11 -1.27
CA VAL A 38 1.71 -7.16 -0.26
C VAL A 38 1.76 -8.55 0.36
N SER A 39 2.97 -9.10 0.51
CA SER A 39 3.22 -10.36 1.21
C SER A 39 4.16 -10.17 2.40
N TYR A 40 3.90 -10.93 3.47
CA TYR A 40 4.79 -11.06 4.63
C TYR A 40 4.77 -12.49 5.17
N LEU A 41 5.89 -12.90 5.77
CA LEU A 41 6.08 -14.23 6.37
C LEU A 41 6.09 -14.13 7.90
N LYS A 42 5.38 -15.05 8.55
CA LYS A 42 5.37 -15.14 10.01
C LYS A 42 6.80 -15.27 10.55
N GLY A 43 7.16 -14.39 11.49
CA GLY A 43 8.48 -14.37 12.14
C GLY A 43 9.58 -13.66 11.35
N GLN A 44 9.28 -13.12 10.15
CA GLN A 44 10.20 -12.25 9.42
C GLN A 44 9.76 -10.80 9.56
N GLN A 45 10.71 -9.91 9.83
CA GLN A 45 10.47 -8.47 9.77
C GLN A 45 10.66 -8.02 8.33
N GLY A 46 9.56 -7.71 7.65
CA GLY A 46 9.59 -7.22 6.28
C GLY A 46 8.29 -7.48 5.54
N ARG A 47 7.90 -6.51 4.72
CA ARG A 47 6.80 -6.60 3.76
C ARG A 47 7.38 -6.48 2.37
N THR A 48 6.92 -7.31 1.46
CA THR A 48 7.35 -7.29 0.05
C THR A 48 6.16 -6.98 -0.83
N ILE A 49 6.33 -6.00 -1.71
CA ILE A 49 5.38 -5.70 -2.78
C ILE A 49 5.58 -6.73 -3.89
N TYR A 50 4.50 -7.36 -4.33
CA TYR A 50 4.49 -8.30 -5.44
C TYR A 50 3.62 -7.77 -6.59
N ARG A 51 4.01 -8.15 -7.80
CA ARG A 51 3.26 -7.92 -9.05
C ARG A 51 2.87 -9.26 -9.65
N PHE A 52 1.58 -9.46 -9.90
CA PHE A 52 1.04 -10.60 -10.60
C PHE A 52 0.68 -10.21 -12.03
N ASP A 53 1.24 -10.92 -13.00
CA ASP A 53 0.88 -10.81 -14.41
C ASP A 53 -0.32 -11.73 -14.70
N PRO A 54 -1.48 -11.19 -15.12
CA PRO A 54 -2.69 -11.96 -15.34
C PRO A 54 -2.67 -12.83 -16.60
N GLU A 55 -1.80 -12.54 -17.57
CA GLU A 55 -1.66 -13.35 -18.78
C GLU A 55 -0.78 -14.56 -18.52
N SER A 56 0.41 -14.35 -17.95
CA SER A 56 1.37 -15.43 -17.71
C SER A 56 1.12 -16.21 -16.40
N GLY A 57 0.39 -15.62 -15.44
CA GLY A 57 0.17 -16.19 -14.12
C GLY A 57 1.40 -16.08 -13.19
N VAL A 58 2.41 -15.30 -13.57
CA VAL A 58 3.65 -15.16 -12.81
C VAL A 58 3.49 -14.13 -11.70
N ASN A 59 3.97 -14.48 -10.50
CA ASN A 59 4.09 -13.54 -9.37
C ASN A 59 5.57 -13.13 -9.23
N GLU A 60 5.86 -11.85 -9.38
CA GLU A 60 7.20 -11.27 -9.24
C GLU A 60 7.30 -10.47 -7.93
N ALA A 61 8.37 -10.67 -7.16
CA ALA A 61 8.70 -9.80 -6.04
C ALA A 61 9.36 -8.50 -6.57
N LEU A 62 8.72 -7.35 -6.34
CA LEU A 62 9.23 -6.06 -6.81
C LEU A 62 10.31 -5.51 -5.88
N MET A 63 9.94 -5.22 -4.63
CA MET A 63 10.80 -4.61 -3.61
C MET A 63 10.20 -4.77 -2.21
N THR A 64 11.03 -4.58 -1.18
CA THR A 64 10.57 -4.41 0.21
C THR A 64 9.91 -3.04 0.40
N MET A 65 9.09 -2.92 1.44
CA MET A 65 8.42 -1.67 1.80
C MET A 65 8.42 -1.43 3.32
N PRO A 66 8.42 -0.17 3.78
CA PRO A 66 8.10 0.14 5.17
C PRO A 66 6.68 -0.31 5.51
N ALA A 67 6.35 -0.35 6.80
CA ALA A 67 4.99 -0.63 7.23
C ALA A 67 4.05 0.45 6.71
N CYS A 68 3.17 0.07 5.79
CA CYS A 68 2.04 0.89 5.35
C CYS A 68 0.73 0.12 5.53
N SER A 69 -0.36 0.85 5.81
CA SER A 69 -1.70 0.28 5.97
C SER A 69 -2.37 -0.01 4.64
N HIS A 70 -2.09 0.78 3.61
CA HIS A 70 -2.66 0.66 2.27
C HIS A 70 -1.57 0.92 1.22
N LEU A 71 -1.86 0.49 -0.01
CA LEU A 71 -1.01 0.68 -1.17
C LEU A 71 -1.91 0.94 -2.38
N MET A 72 -1.50 1.86 -3.26
CA MET A 72 -2.17 2.15 -4.53
C MET A 72 -1.12 2.51 -5.58
N SER A 73 -1.43 2.39 -6.87
CA SER A 73 -0.55 2.84 -7.96
C SER A 73 -1.07 4.07 -8.69
N ASN A 74 -0.18 4.69 -9.48
CA ASN A 74 -0.59 5.52 -10.60
C ASN A 74 -1.15 4.65 -11.75
N PHE A 75 -1.50 5.26 -12.88
CA PHE A 75 -2.24 4.60 -13.96
C PHE A 75 -1.58 3.35 -14.53
N ASP A 76 -0.27 3.43 -14.80
CA ASP A 76 0.53 2.38 -15.44
C ASP A 76 1.35 1.52 -14.46
N GLY A 77 1.21 1.77 -13.16
CA GLY A 77 1.92 1.01 -12.13
C GLY A 77 3.40 1.33 -12.01
N THR A 78 3.90 2.40 -12.64
CA THR A 78 5.32 2.81 -12.51
C THR A 78 5.63 3.44 -11.16
N LEU A 79 4.62 4.07 -10.53
CA LEU A 79 4.69 4.63 -9.19
C LEU A 79 3.63 4.01 -8.28
N LEU A 80 4.01 3.72 -7.04
CA LEU A 80 3.08 3.31 -5.98
C LEU A 80 3.09 4.32 -4.85
N VAL A 81 2.01 4.40 -4.08
CA VAL A 81 1.90 5.24 -2.89
C VAL A 81 1.35 4.43 -1.71
N GLY A 82 1.96 4.60 -0.54
CA GLY A 82 1.54 3.95 0.70
C GLY A 82 1.48 4.94 1.86
N ASP A 83 0.59 4.66 2.81
CA ASP A 83 0.44 5.42 4.05
C ASP A 83 1.13 4.71 5.21
N GLY A 84 2.24 5.31 5.64
CA GLY A 84 3.01 4.85 6.79
C GLY A 84 2.10 4.54 7.96
N SER A 85 2.38 3.44 8.63
CA SER A 85 1.64 3.03 9.81
C SER A 85 2.61 2.50 10.85
N GLY A 86 2.17 2.44 12.09
CA GLY A 86 2.84 1.58 13.08
C GLY A 86 2.65 0.10 12.76
N THR A 87 2.92 -0.80 13.73
CA THR A 87 2.60 -2.23 13.60
C THR A 87 1.19 -2.37 13.02
N PRO A 88 1.06 -2.90 11.80
CA PRO A 88 -0.21 -2.86 11.11
C PRO A 88 -1.26 -3.64 11.90
N VAL A 89 -2.49 -3.13 11.92
CA VAL A 89 -3.60 -3.65 12.75
C VAL A 89 -3.99 -5.11 12.41
N ASP A 90 -3.39 -5.70 11.38
CA ASP A 90 -3.51 -7.11 10.96
C ASP A 90 -2.51 -8.06 11.66
N VAL A 91 -1.56 -7.55 12.45
CA VAL A 91 -0.64 -8.38 13.25
C VAL A 91 -1.35 -8.86 14.52
N LYS A 92 -1.75 -10.14 14.52
CA LYS A 92 -2.46 -10.84 15.62
C LYS A 92 -1.73 -10.91 16.98
N ASP A 93 -0.56 -10.30 17.13
CA ASP A 93 0.24 -10.36 18.35
C ASP A 93 0.57 -8.95 18.85
N THR A 94 -0.37 -8.36 19.60
CA THR A 94 -0.29 -6.99 20.13
C THR A 94 0.36 -6.92 21.51
N GLY A 95 0.93 -8.02 22.01
CA GLY A 95 1.50 -8.11 23.35
C GLY A 95 2.90 -7.50 23.45
N GLY A 96 3.02 -6.17 23.51
CA GLY A 96 4.20 -5.52 24.10
C GLY A 96 4.95 -4.48 23.27
N TYR A 97 4.42 -4.00 22.16
CA TYR A 97 5.10 -2.97 21.35
C TYR A 97 4.42 -1.61 21.50
N SER A 98 5.19 -0.57 21.86
CA SER A 98 4.80 0.81 21.60
C SER A 98 4.71 0.97 20.07
N ILE A 99 3.48 1.12 19.58
CA ILE A 99 3.22 1.36 18.16
C ILE A 99 3.63 2.79 17.86
N ASP A 100 4.89 3.01 17.48
CA ASP A 100 5.30 4.28 16.89
C ASP A 100 4.69 4.35 15.50
N ASN A 101 3.62 5.14 15.38
CA ASN A 101 2.94 5.38 14.12
C ASN A 101 3.89 6.13 13.18
N ASP A 102 4.27 5.49 12.07
CA ASP A 102 5.01 6.16 11.00
C ASP A 102 4.07 7.17 10.31
N PRO A 103 4.31 8.49 10.41
CA PRO A 103 3.37 9.50 9.93
C PRO A 103 3.58 9.86 8.46
N TRP A 104 4.47 9.15 7.73
CA TRP A 104 4.88 9.52 6.38
C TRP A 104 4.05 8.84 5.29
N LEU A 105 3.71 9.61 4.25
CA LEU A 105 3.32 9.07 2.95
C LEU A 105 4.59 8.73 2.16
N TYR A 106 4.62 7.53 1.60
CA TYR A 106 5.72 7.02 0.79
C TYR A 106 5.31 6.89 -0.66
N VAL A 107 6.17 7.31 -1.59
CA VAL A 107 6.05 6.97 -3.01
C VAL A 107 7.18 6.01 -3.38
N PHE A 108 6.82 4.93 -4.06
CA PHE A 108 7.71 3.88 -4.53
C PHE A 108 7.88 4.03 -6.04
N ASN A 109 9.12 4.12 -6.50
CA ASN A 109 9.46 4.02 -7.91
C ASN A 109 9.79 2.56 -8.23
N VAL A 110 8.94 1.92 -9.04
CA VAL A 110 9.02 0.48 -9.31
C VAL A 110 10.26 0.13 -10.13
N ALA A 111 10.60 0.95 -11.12
CA ALA A 111 11.78 0.72 -11.98
C ALA A 111 13.08 0.84 -11.18
N GLU A 112 13.18 1.84 -10.30
CA GLU A 112 14.36 2.05 -9.47
C GLU A 112 14.42 1.13 -8.25
N LYS A 113 13.30 0.47 -7.89
CA LYS A 113 13.14 -0.32 -6.65
C LYS A 113 13.56 0.47 -5.41
N ARG A 114 13.15 1.74 -5.37
CA ARG A 114 13.45 2.71 -4.31
C ARG A 114 12.22 3.53 -4.00
N TYR A 115 12.17 4.14 -2.82
CA TYR A 115 11.04 4.95 -2.39
C TYR A 115 11.49 6.24 -1.74
N PHE A 116 10.59 7.19 -1.57
CA PHE A 116 10.86 8.45 -0.88
C PHE A 116 9.64 8.90 -0.08
N ARG A 117 9.87 9.77 0.91
CA ARG A 117 8.82 10.40 1.70
C ARG A 117 8.30 11.63 0.96
N VAL A 118 6.98 11.74 0.80
CA VAL A 118 6.34 12.88 0.12
C VAL A 118 5.91 13.95 1.11
N ALA A 119 5.13 13.54 2.11
CA ALA A 119 4.53 14.42 3.10
C ALA A 119 4.21 13.61 4.35
N ARG A 120 3.92 14.30 5.46
CA ARG A 120 3.34 13.66 6.64
C ARG A 120 1.83 13.69 6.53
N HIS A 121 1.16 12.54 6.72
CA HIS A 121 -0.30 12.51 6.85
C HIS A 121 -0.74 12.83 8.28
N ASP A 122 0.06 12.49 9.30
CA ASP A 122 -0.18 12.84 10.72
C ASP A 122 -1.57 12.48 11.25
N THR A 123 -2.23 11.48 10.67
CA THR A 123 -3.55 11.04 11.15
C THR A 123 -3.46 10.30 12.48
N SER A 124 -4.51 10.44 13.28
CA SER A 124 -4.66 9.72 14.55
C SER A 124 -5.05 8.25 14.38
N TRP A 125 -5.58 7.85 13.21
CA TRP A 125 -6.22 6.55 12.96
C TRP A 125 -7.43 6.25 13.87
N ALA A 126 -8.00 7.27 14.53
CA ALA A 126 -9.12 7.10 15.44
C ALA A 126 -10.40 6.69 14.72
N THR A 127 -11.25 5.93 15.42
CA THR A 127 -12.63 5.72 14.96
C THR A 127 -13.44 6.98 15.26
N VAL A 128 -14.03 7.60 14.22
CA VAL A 128 -14.83 8.82 14.35
C VAL A 128 -16.23 8.54 13.79
N ALA A 129 -17.27 8.92 14.52
CA ALA A 129 -18.67 8.73 14.13
C ALA A 129 -18.99 7.28 13.69
N ASN A 130 -18.51 6.30 14.45
CA ASN A 130 -18.64 4.85 14.18
C ASN A 130 -18.00 4.39 12.84
N SER A 131 -17.14 5.20 12.24
CA SER A 131 -16.35 4.84 11.06
C SER A 131 -14.87 4.70 11.44
N ARG A 132 -14.30 3.53 11.15
CA ARG A 132 -12.86 3.29 11.29
C ARG A 132 -12.08 3.78 10.07
N GLN A 133 -12.75 4.07 8.96
CA GLN A 133 -12.11 4.41 7.67
C GLN A 133 -11.91 5.91 7.47
N VAL A 134 -12.70 6.74 8.14
CA VAL A 134 -12.74 8.19 7.87
C VAL A 134 -11.43 8.91 8.23
N THR A 135 -10.61 8.33 9.10
CA THR A 135 -9.26 8.81 9.45
C THR A 135 -8.16 8.08 8.68
N HIS A 136 -8.47 7.10 7.83
CA HIS A 136 -7.45 6.46 7.02
C HIS A 136 -7.01 7.40 5.89
N PRO A 137 -5.69 7.58 5.65
CA PRO A 137 -5.22 8.46 4.59
C PRO A 137 -5.70 8.08 3.20
N HIS A 138 -5.72 6.78 2.87
CA HIS A 138 -6.09 6.26 1.54
C HIS A 138 -5.44 7.08 0.40
N PRO A 139 -4.10 7.10 0.35
CA PRO A 139 -3.41 7.94 -0.60
C PRO A 139 -3.63 7.46 -2.04
N SER A 140 -3.78 8.42 -2.95
CA SER A 140 -3.93 8.16 -4.39
C SER A 140 -3.25 9.25 -5.19
N PHE A 141 -2.74 8.92 -6.38
CA PHE A 141 -2.16 9.89 -7.28
C PHE A 141 -3.26 10.78 -7.90
N THR A 142 -2.93 12.05 -8.14
CA THR A 142 -3.72 12.88 -9.06
C THR A 142 -3.61 12.32 -10.49
N PRO A 143 -4.58 12.58 -11.38
CA PRO A 143 -4.58 12.01 -12.73
C PRO A 143 -3.34 12.33 -13.59
N ASP A 144 -2.57 13.35 -13.21
CA ASP A 144 -1.35 13.81 -13.88
C ASP A 144 -0.07 13.40 -13.13
N ASP A 145 -0.19 12.56 -12.11
CA ASP A 145 0.88 12.08 -11.22
C ASP A 145 1.66 13.21 -10.50
N SER A 146 1.17 14.45 -10.52
CA SER A 146 1.88 15.59 -9.94
C SER A 146 1.74 15.70 -8.42
N ALA A 147 0.77 15.01 -7.83
CA ALA A 147 0.48 15.08 -6.40
C ALA A 147 -0.23 13.83 -5.86
N ILE A 148 -0.33 13.74 -4.52
CA ILE A 148 -1.05 12.70 -3.78
C ILE A 148 -2.23 13.32 -3.05
N LEU A 149 -3.43 12.81 -3.32
CA LEU A 149 -4.65 13.06 -2.54
C LEU A 149 -4.68 12.12 -1.34
N PHE A 150 -4.98 12.63 -0.14
CA PHE A 150 -5.16 11.81 1.07
C PHE A 150 -6.08 12.49 2.09
N SER A 151 -6.59 11.72 3.04
CA SER A 151 -7.37 12.22 4.18
C SER A 151 -6.52 12.31 5.45
N SER A 152 -6.83 13.25 6.34
CA SER A 152 -6.24 13.30 7.68
C SER A 152 -7.11 14.10 8.64
N ASP A 153 -7.07 13.73 9.91
CA ASP A 153 -7.69 14.45 11.02
C ASP A 153 -6.69 15.27 11.85
N LYS A 154 -5.44 15.45 11.35
CA LYS A 154 -4.38 16.17 12.05
C LYS A 154 -4.76 17.58 12.54
N ASP A 155 -5.69 18.24 11.84
CA ASP A 155 -6.17 19.60 12.14
C ASP A 155 -7.53 19.60 12.88
N GLY A 156 -7.95 18.46 13.42
CA GLY A 156 -9.07 18.32 14.37
C GLY A 156 -10.20 17.40 13.89
N LYS A 157 -10.68 17.56 12.66
CA LYS A 157 -11.67 16.66 12.03
C LYS A 157 -11.10 16.13 10.71
N PRO A 158 -11.55 14.95 10.25
CA PRO A 158 -11.15 14.43 8.94
C PRO A 158 -11.37 15.46 7.82
N ALA A 159 -10.30 15.74 7.09
CA ALA A 159 -10.26 16.66 5.96
C ALA A 159 -9.43 16.05 4.82
N ILE A 160 -9.57 16.64 3.63
CA ILE A 160 -8.89 16.20 2.41
C ILE A 160 -7.69 17.12 2.14
N TYR A 161 -6.56 16.52 1.78
CA TYR A 161 -5.30 17.21 1.48
C TYR A 161 -4.75 16.71 0.15
N ILE A 162 -3.99 17.59 -0.52
CA ILE A 162 -3.21 17.24 -1.71
C ILE A 162 -1.75 17.65 -1.46
N ALA A 163 -0.83 16.69 -1.50
CA ALA A 163 0.61 16.92 -1.37
C ALA A 163 1.30 16.79 -2.73
N LYS A 164 1.92 17.86 -3.22
CA LYS A 164 2.70 17.84 -4.47
C LYS A 164 3.88 16.90 -4.36
N LEU A 165 4.17 16.16 -5.42
CA LEU A 165 5.40 15.39 -5.52
C LEU A 165 6.60 16.34 -5.68
N PRO A 166 7.72 16.07 -5.00
CA PRO A 166 8.95 16.82 -5.18
C PRO A 166 9.56 16.53 -6.56
N ALA A 167 10.07 17.57 -7.25
CA ALA A 167 10.76 17.40 -8.53
C ALA A 167 12.06 16.57 -8.41
N HIS A 168 12.72 16.62 -7.25
CA HIS A 168 13.95 15.92 -6.94
C HIS A 168 13.85 15.23 -5.57
N PRO A 169 13.21 14.05 -5.48
CA PRO A 169 13.06 13.35 -4.22
C PRO A 169 14.40 12.82 -3.69
N SER A 170 14.60 12.92 -2.38
CA SER A 170 15.67 12.19 -1.68
C SER A 170 15.27 10.72 -1.55
N MET A 171 15.75 9.91 -2.48
CA MET A 171 15.43 8.49 -2.56
C MET A 171 16.06 7.69 -1.39
N LEU A 172 15.24 6.92 -0.71
CA LEU A 172 15.59 5.95 0.33
C LEU A 172 15.78 4.56 -0.29
N SER A 173 16.45 3.69 0.45
CA SER A 173 16.59 2.27 0.09
C SER A 173 15.60 1.42 0.88
N ALA A 174 15.18 0.33 0.26
CA ALA A 174 14.30 -0.66 0.85
C ALA A 174 15.04 -1.78 1.58
#